data_AF-A0A174IWT9-F1
#
_entry.id   AF-A0A174IWT9-F1
#
_cell.length_a   1.000
_cell.length_b   1.000
_cell.length_c   1.000
_cell.angle_alpha   90.00
_cell.angle_beta   90.00
_cell.angle_gamma   90.00
#
_symmetry.space_group_name_H-M   'P 1'
#
loop_
_entity.id
_entity.type
_entity.pdbx_description
1 polymer ?
#
loop_
_entity_poly.entity_id
_entity_poly.type
_entity_poly.pdbx_seq_one_letter_code
_entity_poly.pdbx_strand_id
1 'polypeptide(L)'
;MKKNRLSLAFLSLLIAASPLRAQDTLQNETVEQKDKRMEWFSQAKLGIFIHWGIYSVRGVSESWSFFNNYLPYDEYMEQEKGFTASKYDPKAWVDLIKESGAKYTVITTKHHDGVALWDTKVGDISVVKSTPAKRDLIAPFVKEVRKQGLKLGFYYSLLDWSHPDYPNKTRTEVRYKNDPERWARFNKFNFGQLAELNKTWKPDLYWFDGDWEQSAEAWNSKGIVDLLRSDNKNVIINSRIQGYGDYATPEQGVPVVRPEDKYWELCMTMNDSWGYQHTDSNYKSPYILLRTFVDCLSMGGNLLLDIGPKEDGSIPEEQIAVLKEFGRWTKKHKEAIYETRAGIPTEHFQGYTTLNKAGDILYLYLPYKPNGPVEVKGLMNKVNRIWVVGNGAMLNYKVYNKNYWNSVPGNLYIDVPQQVQDEQITVLAVLLDGPIKLYRGVGQVQDNN
;
A
#
# COMPACT_ATOMS: atom_id res chain seq x y z
N MET A 1 -54.79 43.99 59.79
CA MET A 1 -54.37 45.01 58.80
C MET A 1 -52.91 44.77 58.41
N LYS A 2 -52.66 44.62 57.10
CA LYS A 2 -51.42 44.83 56.32
C LYS A 2 -50.06 44.59 57.02
N LYS A 3 -49.37 43.50 56.66
CA LYS A 3 -48.22 43.44 55.70
C LYS A 3 -46.89 43.92 56.29
N ASN A 4 -45.91 43.01 56.44
CA ASN A 4 -44.79 42.94 55.48
C ASN A 4 -43.88 41.72 55.72
N ARG A 5 -43.51 41.11 54.59
CA ARG A 5 -42.61 39.97 54.42
C ARG A 5 -41.18 40.47 54.30
N LEU A 6 -40.21 39.74 54.85
CA LEU A 6 -38.88 39.62 54.25
C LEU A 6 -38.37 38.20 54.51
N SER A 7 -38.28 37.42 53.44
CA SER A 7 -37.74 36.06 53.41
C SER A 7 -36.25 36.14 53.11
N LEU A 8 -35.42 35.59 54.00
CA LEU A 8 -34.01 35.27 53.73
C LEU A 8 -33.96 34.01 52.85
N ALA A 9 -33.32 34.11 51.68
CA ALA A 9 -32.89 32.95 50.92
C ALA A 9 -31.37 32.80 51.08
N PHE A 10 -30.95 31.77 51.83
CA PHE A 10 -29.58 31.28 51.88
C PHE A 10 -29.30 30.47 50.61
N LEU A 11 -28.35 30.92 49.79
CA LEU A 11 -27.86 30.18 48.63
C LEU A 11 -26.58 29.42 49.04
N SER A 12 -26.71 28.12 49.29
CA SER A 12 -25.60 27.21 49.52
C SER A 12 -24.95 26.84 48.18
N LEU A 13 -23.71 27.28 47.95
CA LEU A 13 -22.87 26.84 46.83
C LEU A 13 -22.44 25.38 47.05
N LEU A 14 -22.99 24.46 46.27
CA LEU A 14 -22.47 23.10 46.09
C LEU A 14 -21.36 23.14 45.04
N ILE A 15 -20.11 22.99 45.48
CA ILE A 15 -18.96 22.75 44.60
C ILE A 15 -19.03 21.28 44.16
N ALA A 16 -19.53 21.06 42.94
CA ALA A 16 -19.45 19.76 42.29
C ALA A 16 -18.01 19.53 41.80
N ALA A 17 -17.25 18.70 42.52
CA ALA A 17 -15.99 18.16 42.01
C ALA A 17 -16.32 17.13 40.92
N SER A 18 -16.20 17.53 39.65
CA SER A 18 -16.22 16.59 38.53
C SER A 18 -14.90 15.82 38.50
N PRO A 19 -14.91 14.48 38.37
CA PRO A 19 -13.67 13.75 38.12
C PRO A 19 -13.17 14.15 36.73
N LEU A 20 -11.98 14.75 36.70
CA LEU A 20 -11.19 14.91 35.48
C LEU A 20 -10.95 13.51 34.90
N ARG A 21 -11.77 13.11 33.92
CA ARG A 21 -11.39 12.06 32.99
C ARG A 21 -10.19 12.58 32.21
N ALA A 22 -9.04 11.96 32.43
CA ALA A 22 -7.89 12.11 31.57
C ALA A 22 -8.33 11.86 30.11
N GLN A 23 -8.08 12.84 29.25
CA GLN A 23 -8.42 12.76 27.84
C GLN A 23 -7.46 11.80 27.13
N ASP A 24 -7.93 10.58 26.86
CA ASP A 24 -7.37 9.70 25.82
C ASP A 24 -7.53 10.37 24.46
N THR A 25 -6.46 10.95 23.93
CA THR A 25 -6.52 11.89 22.80
C THR A 25 -6.29 11.27 21.43
N LEU A 26 -6.11 9.94 21.31
CA LEU A 26 -5.76 9.29 20.03
C LEU A 26 -6.77 8.25 19.53
N GLN A 27 -7.91 8.07 20.20
CA GLN A 27 -9.04 7.26 19.72
C GLN A 27 -10.22 8.07 19.15
N ASN A 28 -10.11 9.40 19.04
CA ASN A 28 -11.20 10.27 18.59
C ASN A 28 -11.08 10.71 17.11
N GLU A 29 -10.46 9.92 16.24
CA GLU A 29 -10.54 10.17 14.80
C GLU A 29 -11.91 9.68 14.29
N THR A 30 -12.71 10.57 13.70
CA THR A 30 -13.96 10.16 13.05
C THR A 30 -13.68 9.42 11.73
N VAL A 31 -14.67 8.68 11.23
CA VAL A 31 -14.54 7.99 9.92
C VAL A 31 -14.20 8.98 8.81
N GLU A 32 -14.79 10.17 8.82
CA GLU A 32 -14.54 11.23 7.83
C GLU A 32 -13.11 11.79 7.92
N GLN A 33 -12.58 11.92 9.14
CA GLN A 33 -11.19 12.36 9.36
C GLN A 33 -10.21 11.29 8.86
N LYS A 34 -10.45 10.01 9.18
CA LYS A 34 -9.68 8.89 8.65
C LYS A 34 -9.75 8.85 7.13
N ASP A 35 -10.93 9.00 6.55
CA ASP A 35 -11.11 9.01 5.10
C ASP A 35 -10.36 10.15 4.43
N LYS A 36 -10.35 11.34 5.03
CA LYS A 36 -9.56 12.47 4.54
C LYS A 36 -8.06 12.20 4.61
N ARG A 37 -7.58 11.56 5.69
CA ARG A 37 -6.17 11.18 5.84
C ARG A 37 -5.75 10.11 4.82
N MET A 38 -6.64 9.15 4.56
CA MET A 38 -6.44 8.05 3.61
C MET A 38 -6.71 8.42 2.15
N GLU A 39 -7.21 9.63 1.86
CA GLU A 39 -7.62 10.04 0.52
C GLU A 39 -6.48 9.88 -0.51
N TRP A 40 -5.28 10.39 -0.19
CA TRP A 40 -4.13 10.30 -1.09
C TRP A 40 -3.78 8.84 -1.39
N PHE A 41 -3.85 7.97 -0.39
CA PHE A 41 -3.50 6.55 -0.51
C PHE A 41 -4.50 5.85 -1.42
N SER A 42 -5.80 6.10 -1.22
CA SER A 42 -6.86 5.53 -2.06
C SER A 42 -6.77 5.97 -3.52
N GLN A 43 -6.20 7.15 -3.80
CA GLN A 43 -6.03 7.70 -5.15
C GLN A 43 -4.72 7.28 -5.80
N ALA A 44 -3.71 6.91 -5.01
CA ALA A 44 -2.36 6.61 -5.44
C ALA A 44 -2.28 5.35 -6.31
N LYS A 45 -3.00 4.29 -5.92
CA LYS A 45 -3.13 2.97 -6.57
C LYS A 45 -1.86 2.15 -6.72
N LEU A 46 -0.76 2.74 -7.16
CA LEU A 46 0.51 2.08 -7.43
C LEU A 46 1.61 2.70 -6.58
N GLY A 47 2.31 1.85 -5.84
CA GLY A 47 3.54 2.17 -5.11
C GLY A 47 4.68 1.24 -5.48
N ILE A 48 5.92 1.67 -5.23
CA ILE A 48 7.11 0.83 -5.37
C ILE A 48 7.73 0.54 -4.00
N PHE A 49 7.85 -0.73 -3.66
CA PHE A 49 8.57 -1.22 -2.48
C PHE A 49 10.05 -1.40 -2.81
N ILE A 50 10.93 -1.20 -1.83
CA ILE A 50 12.37 -1.37 -1.97
C ILE A 50 12.91 -2.16 -0.78
N HIS A 51 13.30 -3.41 -1.03
CA HIS A 51 14.05 -4.24 -0.09
C HIS A 51 15.53 -4.19 -0.43
N TRP A 52 16.28 -3.41 0.34
CA TRP A 52 17.71 -3.23 0.16
C TRP A 52 18.47 -3.25 1.48
N GLY A 53 19.56 -3.99 1.52
CA GLY A 53 20.38 -4.18 2.71
C GLY A 53 21.52 -5.15 2.46
N ILE A 54 22.25 -5.50 3.52
CA ILE A 54 23.47 -6.33 3.41
C ILE A 54 23.20 -7.72 2.81
N TYR A 55 21.96 -8.23 2.92
CA TYR A 55 21.52 -9.49 2.33
C TYR A 55 21.66 -9.55 0.79
N SER A 56 21.73 -8.39 0.13
CA SER A 56 21.99 -8.30 -1.31
C SER A 56 23.42 -8.69 -1.72
N VAL A 57 24.38 -8.73 -0.79
CA VAL A 57 25.81 -8.99 -1.09
C VAL A 57 26.06 -10.43 -1.52
N ARG A 58 25.53 -11.41 -0.76
CA ARG A 58 25.59 -12.83 -1.15
C ARG A 58 24.29 -13.28 -1.81
N GLY A 59 23.30 -12.39 -1.93
CA GLY A 59 22.01 -12.68 -2.53
C GLY A 59 21.20 -13.71 -1.75
N VAL A 60 21.05 -13.51 -0.44
CA VAL A 60 20.30 -14.40 0.47
C VAL A 60 19.01 -13.74 0.95
N SER A 61 18.06 -14.52 1.45
CA SER A 61 16.83 -13.96 2.02
C SER A 61 17.12 -13.06 3.22
N GLU A 62 16.47 -11.89 3.20
CA GLU A 62 16.57 -10.80 4.17
C GLU A 62 16.28 -11.27 5.60
N SER A 63 17.35 -11.47 6.38
CA SER A 63 17.34 -11.89 7.79
C SER A 63 16.83 -13.33 8.04
N TRP A 64 15.89 -13.82 7.24
CA TRP A 64 15.31 -15.16 7.35
C TRP A 64 16.32 -16.27 7.12
N SER A 65 17.36 -16.01 6.32
CA SER A 65 18.45 -16.97 6.08
C SER A 65 19.17 -17.34 7.38
N PHE A 66 19.48 -16.38 8.25
CA PHE A 66 20.07 -16.71 9.55
C PHE A 66 19.03 -17.09 10.60
N PHE A 67 17.86 -16.46 10.60
CA PHE A 67 16.82 -16.78 11.58
C PHE A 67 16.36 -18.23 11.47
N ASN A 68 16.27 -18.77 10.24
CA ASN A 68 15.92 -20.17 10.01
C ASN A 68 17.10 -21.14 10.10
N ASN A 69 18.29 -20.67 10.46
CA ASN A 69 19.55 -21.42 10.52
C ASN A 69 19.99 -22.01 9.16
N TYR A 70 19.64 -21.37 8.03
CA TYR A 70 20.17 -21.73 6.71
C TYR A 70 21.58 -21.19 6.48
N LEU A 71 21.89 -20.06 7.12
CA LEU A 71 23.22 -19.45 7.15
C LEU A 71 23.56 -19.12 8.61
N PRO A 72 24.78 -19.39 9.11
CA PRO A 72 25.18 -18.95 10.45
C PRO A 72 25.07 -17.43 10.60
N TYR A 73 24.65 -16.96 11.78
CA TYR A 73 24.46 -15.52 12.06
C TYR A 73 25.71 -14.69 11.73
N ASP A 74 26.88 -15.13 12.18
CA ASP A 74 28.13 -14.39 11.94
C ASP A 74 28.43 -14.30 10.45
N GLU A 75 28.22 -15.40 9.70
CA GLU A 75 28.39 -15.40 8.23
C GLU A 75 27.38 -14.49 7.52
N TYR A 76 26.14 -14.40 8.02
CA TYR A 76 25.15 -13.46 7.50
C TYR A 76 25.61 -12.02 7.72
N MET A 77 26.07 -11.69 8.93
CA MET A 77 26.52 -10.34 9.27
C MET A 77 27.85 -9.96 8.59
N GLU A 78 28.70 -10.92 8.22
CA GLU A 78 29.89 -10.64 7.42
C GLU A 78 29.62 -9.97 6.08
N GLN A 79 28.39 -10.06 5.57
CA GLN A 79 27.96 -9.34 4.37
C GLN A 79 28.09 -7.81 4.51
N GLU A 80 28.10 -7.26 5.73
CA GLU A 80 28.39 -5.84 5.97
C GLU A 80 29.69 -5.40 5.28
N LYS A 81 30.71 -6.28 5.21
CA LYS A 81 32.01 -6.01 4.59
C LYS A 81 31.93 -5.82 3.07
N GLY A 82 30.87 -6.31 2.41
CA GLY A 82 30.68 -6.24 0.97
C GLY A 82 29.65 -5.21 0.50
N PHE A 83 28.88 -4.61 1.43
CA PHE A 83 27.82 -3.67 1.06
C PHE A 83 28.40 -2.27 0.77
N THR A 84 28.52 -1.93 -0.52
CA THR A 84 29.24 -0.71 -0.93
C THR A 84 28.33 0.47 -1.26
N ALA A 85 27.11 0.22 -1.73
CA ALA A 85 26.25 1.24 -2.34
C ALA A 85 26.98 2.09 -3.41
N SER A 86 28.02 1.57 -4.06
CA SER A 86 28.94 2.37 -4.88
C SER A 86 28.32 2.98 -6.15
N LYS A 87 27.27 2.35 -6.69
CA LYS A 87 26.44 2.81 -7.83
C LYS A 87 25.06 3.34 -7.40
N TYR A 88 24.82 3.51 -6.11
CA TYR A 88 23.57 4.05 -5.59
C TYR A 88 23.35 5.48 -6.09
N ASP A 89 22.32 5.66 -6.92
CA ASP A 89 21.85 6.94 -7.41
C ASP A 89 20.36 7.10 -7.04
N PRO A 90 20.04 7.83 -5.96
CA PRO A 90 18.65 8.05 -5.55
C PRO A 90 17.84 8.80 -6.60
N LYS A 91 18.46 9.65 -7.42
CA LYS A 91 17.73 10.34 -8.48
C LYS A 91 17.29 9.33 -9.53
N ALA A 92 18.20 8.45 -9.98
CA ALA A 92 17.86 7.41 -10.95
C ALA A 92 16.78 6.45 -10.43
N TRP A 93 16.84 6.06 -9.16
CA TRP A 93 15.79 5.25 -8.53
C TRP A 93 14.44 5.96 -8.56
N VAL A 94 14.39 7.21 -8.09
CA VAL A 94 13.13 7.97 -8.00
C VAL A 94 12.59 8.35 -9.39
N ASP A 95 13.46 8.62 -10.37
CA ASP A 95 13.07 8.82 -11.77
C ASP A 95 12.36 7.58 -12.30
N LEU A 96 12.92 6.38 -12.10
CA LEU A 96 12.33 5.12 -12.54
C LEU A 96 11.00 4.81 -11.82
N ILE A 97 10.94 5.05 -10.51
CA ILE A 97 9.70 4.90 -9.72
C ILE A 97 8.61 5.80 -10.30
N LYS A 98 8.92 7.07 -10.56
CA LYS A 98 7.96 8.02 -11.15
C LYS A 98 7.58 7.64 -12.59
N GLU A 99 8.55 7.21 -13.39
CA GLU A 99 8.35 6.75 -14.77
C GLU A 99 7.35 5.59 -14.82
N SER A 100 7.41 4.65 -13.86
CA SER A 100 6.46 3.53 -13.77
C SER A 100 5.00 3.96 -13.57
N GLY A 101 4.77 5.20 -13.13
CA GLY A 101 3.48 5.75 -12.78
C GLY A 101 3.15 5.66 -11.30
N ALA A 102 4.02 5.09 -10.47
CA ALA A 102 3.80 5.04 -9.03
C ALA A 102 3.63 6.45 -8.43
N LYS A 103 2.82 6.54 -7.37
CA LYS A 103 2.56 7.79 -6.64
C LYS A 103 3.23 7.84 -5.27
N TYR A 104 3.76 6.70 -4.84
CA TYR A 104 4.45 6.55 -3.57
C TYR A 104 5.52 5.47 -3.65
N THR A 105 6.40 5.46 -2.67
CA THR A 105 7.42 4.41 -2.53
C THR A 105 7.66 4.12 -1.07
N VAL A 106 7.98 2.88 -0.75
CA VAL A 106 8.30 2.40 0.60
C VAL A 106 9.70 1.80 0.55
N ILE A 107 10.62 2.30 1.37
CA ILE A 107 11.98 1.75 1.47
C ILE A 107 12.20 1.11 2.84
N THR A 108 12.83 -0.06 2.86
CA THR A 108 13.36 -0.69 4.07
C THR A 108 14.36 0.22 4.75
N THR A 109 13.97 0.88 5.86
CA THR A 109 14.94 1.64 6.65
C THR A 109 15.79 0.71 7.49
N LYS A 110 15.17 -0.38 7.98
CA LYS A 110 15.78 -1.47 8.74
C LYS A 110 14.92 -2.72 8.58
N HIS A 111 15.53 -3.87 8.28
CA HIS A 111 14.86 -5.18 8.26
C HIS A 111 15.07 -5.94 9.58
N HIS A 112 14.62 -7.19 9.69
CA HIS A 112 14.72 -7.98 10.92
C HIS A 112 16.17 -8.24 11.40
N ASP A 113 17.16 -8.07 10.52
CA ASP A 113 18.59 -8.16 10.83
C ASP A 113 19.14 -6.96 11.60
N GLY A 114 18.34 -5.91 11.76
CA GLY A 114 18.72 -4.74 12.56
C GLY A 114 19.65 -3.74 11.86
N VAL A 115 20.08 -3.98 10.63
CA VAL A 115 21.02 -3.08 9.94
C VAL A 115 20.27 -1.86 9.41
N ALA A 116 20.48 -0.71 10.06
CA ALA A 116 19.86 0.55 9.65
C ALA A 116 20.53 1.13 8.38
N LEU A 117 19.73 1.58 7.40
CA LEU A 117 20.20 2.27 6.19
C LEU A 117 20.53 3.77 6.40
N TRP A 118 20.30 4.29 7.61
CA TRP A 118 20.65 5.67 8.00
C TRP A 118 21.66 5.67 9.16
N ASP A 119 22.24 6.84 9.45
CA ASP A 119 23.18 7.03 10.55
C ASP A 119 22.45 7.14 11.92
N THR A 120 21.85 6.03 12.37
CA THR A 120 21.12 5.98 13.63
C THR A 120 22.01 6.37 14.82
N LYS A 121 21.50 7.23 15.71
CA LYS A 121 22.19 7.63 16.95
C LYS A 121 21.82 6.72 18.10
N VAL A 122 20.76 5.93 17.95
CA VAL A 122 20.39 4.86 18.89
C VAL A 122 20.74 3.50 18.28
N GLY A 123 21.69 2.79 18.90
CA GLY A 123 22.23 1.52 18.44
C GLY A 123 23.51 1.62 17.61
N ASP A 124 24.18 0.48 17.42
CA ASP A 124 25.55 0.41 16.89
C ASP A 124 25.62 -0.11 15.44
N ILE A 125 24.58 -0.78 14.95
CA ILE A 125 24.58 -1.43 13.63
C ILE A 125 23.88 -0.52 12.60
N SER A 126 24.64 -0.09 11.60
CA SER A 126 24.10 0.67 10.45
C SER A 126 25.07 0.59 9.27
N VAL A 127 24.57 0.88 8.06
CA VAL A 127 25.41 0.97 6.86
C VAL A 127 26.52 2.02 7.01
N VAL A 128 26.30 3.06 7.80
CA VAL A 128 27.29 4.12 8.03
C VAL A 128 28.46 3.65 8.90
N LYS A 129 28.16 2.85 9.92
CA LYS A 129 29.13 2.39 10.92
C LYS A 129 29.82 1.08 10.51
N SER A 130 29.08 0.18 9.85
CA SER A 130 29.51 -1.21 9.69
C SER A 130 29.92 -1.60 8.27
N THR A 131 29.65 -0.77 7.25
CA THR A 131 29.83 -1.16 5.84
C THR A 131 30.77 -0.22 5.07
N PRO A 132 31.34 -0.64 3.93
CA PRO A 132 32.08 0.24 3.03
C PRO A 132 31.28 1.45 2.49
N ALA A 133 29.94 1.41 2.50
CA ALA A 133 29.11 2.53 2.07
C ALA A 133 29.38 3.81 2.87
N LYS A 134 29.59 3.68 4.20
CA LYS A 134 30.00 4.75 5.14
C LYS A 134 29.20 6.06 5.02
N ARG A 135 27.93 5.99 4.60
CA ARG A 135 27.07 7.16 4.38
C ARG A 135 25.61 6.81 4.56
N ASP A 136 24.83 7.82 4.93
CA ASP A 136 23.37 7.73 5.03
C ASP A 136 22.75 7.51 3.64
N LEU A 137 21.91 6.49 3.51
CA LEU A 137 21.24 6.12 2.25
C LEU A 137 19.76 6.53 2.23
N ILE A 138 19.19 6.93 3.37
CA ILE A 138 17.81 7.38 3.49
C ILE A 138 17.68 8.87 3.18
N ALA A 139 18.54 9.72 3.74
CA ALA A 139 18.49 11.17 3.55
C ALA A 139 18.50 11.61 2.07
N PRO A 140 19.42 11.14 1.21
CA PRO A 140 19.43 11.54 -0.20
C PRO A 140 18.25 10.94 -0.99
N PHE A 141 17.76 9.74 -0.65
CA PHE A 141 16.54 9.16 -1.22
C PHE A 141 15.32 10.04 -0.92
N VAL A 142 15.10 10.38 0.35
CA VAL A 142 13.99 11.22 0.79
C VAL A 142 13.99 12.55 0.04
N LYS A 143 15.17 13.18 -0.10
CA LYS A 143 15.30 14.44 -0.83
C LYS A 143 14.77 14.33 -2.26
N GLU A 144 15.15 13.28 -2.99
CA GLU A 144 14.69 13.09 -4.38
C GLU A 144 13.21 12.69 -4.43
N VAL A 145 12.71 11.80 -3.56
CA VAL A 145 11.27 11.46 -3.46
C VAL A 145 10.40 12.71 -3.30
N ARG A 146 10.77 13.58 -2.34
CA ARG A 146 10.06 14.83 -2.06
C ARG A 146 10.12 15.80 -3.23
N LYS A 147 11.30 15.98 -3.82
CA LYS A 147 11.51 16.85 -4.99
C LYS A 147 10.67 16.42 -6.18
N GLN A 148 10.42 15.13 -6.34
CA GLN A 148 9.63 14.59 -7.45
C GLN A 148 8.12 14.53 -7.19
N GLY A 149 7.68 14.89 -5.98
CA GLY A 149 6.27 14.94 -5.58
C GLY A 149 5.66 13.58 -5.25
N LEU A 150 6.49 12.57 -4.99
CA LEU A 150 6.02 11.25 -4.56
C LEU A 150 5.77 11.25 -3.04
N LYS A 151 4.84 10.40 -2.62
CA LYS A 151 4.59 10.12 -1.21
C LYS A 151 5.68 9.17 -0.68
N LEU A 152 6.20 9.49 0.50
CA LEU A 152 7.30 8.78 1.11
C LEU A 152 6.77 7.78 2.14
N GLY A 153 7.14 6.52 2.00
CA GLY A 153 6.93 5.48 2.97
C GLY A 153 8.24 4.94 3.53
N PHE A 154 8.23 4.60 4.81
CA PHE A 154 9.32 3.85 5.44
C PHE A 154 8.79 2.49 5.89
N TYR A 155 9.46 1.44 5.42
CA TYR A 155 9.35 0.15 6.06
C TYR A 155 10.25 0.12 7.28
N TYR A 156 9.72 -0.38 8.38
CA TYR A 156 10.46 -0.52 9.61
C TYR A 156 10.10 -1.84 10.29
N SER A 157 11.09 -2.70 10.50
CA SER A 157 10.86 -3.89 11.31
C SER A 157 10.86 -3.57 12.80
N LEU A 158 9.78 -3.96 13.48
CA LEU A 158 9.69 -3.97 14.95
C LEU A 158 10.65 -5.01 15.54
N LEU A 159 10.84 -6.13 14.85
CA LEU A 159 11.83 -7.14 15.21
C LEU A 159 13.24 -6.61 14.98
N ASP A 160 14.14 -7.10 15.80
CA ASP A 160 15.56 -6.92 15.61
C ASP A 160 16.27 -8.15 16.17
N TRP A 161 16.37 -9.20 15.35
CA TRP A 161 16.93 -10.48 15.79
C TRP A 161 18.43 -10.37 16.11
N SER A 162 19.10 -9.31 15.67
CA SER A 162 20.50 -9.01 15.97
C SER A 162 20.68 -8.23 17.29
N HIS A 163 19.68 -7.45 17.71
CA HIS A 163 19.78 -6.64 18.92
C HIS A 163 19.92 -7.52 20.18
N PRO A 164 20.94 -7.29 21.03
CA PRO A 164 21.18 -8.14 22.19
C PRO A 164 20.01 -8.09 23.17
N ASP A 165 19.32 -6.95 23.31
CA ASP A 165 18.15 -6.86 24.17
C ASP A 165 16.84 -7.42 23.55
N TYR A 166 16.85 -7.96 22.33
CA TYR A 166 15.67 -8.61 21.75
C TYR A 166 15.57 -10.09 22.18
N PRO A 167 14.38 -10.62 22.56
CA PRO A 167 14.24 -11.98 23.08
C PRO A 167 14.72 -13.08 22.13
N ASN A 168 14.29 -13.05 20.87
CA ASN A 168 14.55 -14.11 19.90
C ASN A 168 15.78 -13.75 19.05
N LYS A 169 16.65 -14.72 18.80
CA LYS A 169 17.81 -14.55 17.90
C LYS A 169 17.65 -15.36 16.62
N THR A 170 17.23 -16.60 16.77
CA THR A 170 16.87 -17.48 15.65
C THR A 170 15.55 -18.19 15.97
N ARG A 171 15.01 -18.93 15.02
CA ARG A 171 13.81 -19.75 15.21
C ARG A 171 13.93 -20.76 16.36
N THR A 172 15.16 -21.13 16.73
CA THR A 172 15.46 -22.13 17.77
C THR A 172 16.26 -21.57 18.95
N GLU A 173 16.77 -20.34 18.86
CA GLU A 173 17.57 -19.71 19.92
C GLU A 173 16.83 -18.49 20.50
N VAL A 174 16.46 -18.59 21.77
CA VAL A 174 15.81 -17.54 22.55
C VAL A 174 16.79 -17.08 23.64
N ARG A 175 17.16 -15.79 23.64
CA ARG A 175 18.09 -15.18 24.60
C ARG A 175 17.52 -15.15 26.02
N TYR A 176 16.21 -14.89 26.16
CA TYR A 176 15.50 -14.87 27.42
C TYR A 176 13.98 -14.99 27.20
N LYS A 177 13.24 -15.48 28.21
CA LYS A 177 11.77 -15.59 28.17
C LYS A 177 11.05 -14.47 28.93
N ASN A 178 11.61 -14.02 30.05
CA ASN A 178 11.05 -12.95 30.88
C ASN A 178 12.19 -12.13 31.48
N ASP A 179 12.39 -10.93 30.95
CA ASP A 179 13.36 -9.94 31.44
C ASP A 179 12.81 -8.54 31.12
N PRO A 180 12.01 -7.95 32.02
CA PRO A 180 11.37 -6.66 31.79
C PRO A 180 12.36 -5.51 31.61
N GLU A 181 13.53 -5.57 32.24
CA GLU A 181 14.55 -4.53 32.12
C GLU A 181 15.20 -4.57 30.74
N ARG A 182 15.54 -5.76 30.25
CA ARG A 182 16.06 -5.97 28.89
C ARG A 182 15.04 -5.56 27.85
N TRP A 183 13.80 -5.98 28.01
CA TRP A 183 12.71 -5.57 27.13
C TRP A 183 12.50 -4.05 27.13
N ALA A 184 12.56 -3.40 28.29
CA ALA A 184 12.43 -1.94 28.40
C ALA A 184 13.57 -1.20 27.68
N ARG A 185 14.81 -1.71 27.74
CA ARG A 185 15.93 -1.15 26.97
C ARG A 185 15.71 -1.31 25.46
N PHE A 186 15.25 -2.48 25.02
CA PHE A 186 14.93 -2.71 23.61
C PHE A 186 13.78 -1.79 23.13
N ASN A 187 12.71 -1.66 23.89
CA ASN A 187 11.63 -0.71 23.57
C ASN A 187 12.14 0.73 23.51
N LYS A 188 13.00 1.15 24.44
CA LYS A 188 13.63 2.48 24.38
C LYS A 188 14.46 2.67 23.11
N PHE A 189 15.23 1.65 22.69
CA PHE A 189 15.95 1.64 21.42
C PHE A 189 14.99 1.79 20.23
N ASN A 190 13.93 0.98 20.19
CA ASN A 190 12.95 0.94 19.11
C ASN A 190 12.21 2.29 18.97
N PHE A 191 11.73 2.86 20.08
CA PHE A 191 11.15 4.20 20.11
C PHE A 191 12.15 5.29 19.69
N GLY A 192 13.42 5.13 20.08
CA GLY A 192 14.49 6.04 19.68
C GLY A 192 14.69 6.11 18.17
N GLN A 193 14.81 4.97 17.50
CA GLN A 193 14.93 4.90 16.04
C GLN A 193 13.70 5.47 15.33
N LEU A 194 12.50 5.12 15.79
CA LEU A 194 11.25 5.67 15.23
C LEU A 194 11.16 7.18 15.41
N ALA A 195 11.58 7.71 16.56
CA ALA A 195 11.62 9.14 16.80
C ALA A 195 12.62 9.86 15.88
N GLU A 196 13.81 9.27 15.63
CA GLU A 196 14.77 9.82 14.66
C GLU A 196 14.18 9.90 13.26
N LEU A 197 13.60 8.80 12.77
CA LEU A 197 13.00 8.71 11.44
C LEU A 197 11.86 9.71 11.27
N ASN A 198 10.95 9.73 12.25
CA ASN A 198 9.73 10.53 12.19
C ASN A 198 10.05 12.03 12.29
N LYS A 199 10.91 12.42 13.23
CA LYS A 199 11.27 13.83 13.43
C LYS A 199 12.02 14.41 12.24
N THR A 200 12.91 13.61 11.63
CA THR A 200 13.81 14.08 10.56
C THR A 200 13.11 14.15 9.21
N TRP A 201 12.39 13.09 8.82
CA TRP A 201 11.91 12.95 7.45
C TRP A 201 10.39 12.98 7.31
N LYS A 202 9.64 12.80 8.41
CA LYS A 202 8.16 12.86 8.45
C LYS A 202 7.53 12.10 7.26
N PRO A 203 7.72 10.77 7.15
CA PRO A 203 7.16 10.01 6.04
C PRO A 203 5.62 10.11 6.03
N ASP A 204 5.01 9.97 4.86
CA ASP A 204 3.54 9.90 4.72
C ASP A 204 2.99 8.54 5.18
N LEU A 205 3.82 7.50 5.14
CA LEU A 205 3.44 6.13 5.46
C LEU A 205 4.52 5.43 6.30
N TYR A 206 4.10 4.69 7.34
CA TYR A 206 4.92 3.65 7.96
C TYR A 206 4.36 2.28 7.59
N TRP A 207 5.24 1.43 7.06
CA TRP A 207 4.98 0.04 6.77
C TRP A 207 5.70 -0.79 7.83
N PHE A 208 5.02 -1.11 8.92
CA PHE A 208 5.60 -1.95 9.97
C PHE A 208 5.62 -3.40 9.56
N ASP A 209 6.55 -4.14 10.13
CA ASP A 209 6.62 -5.58 10.00
C ASP A 209 7.24 -6.22 11.23
N GLY A 210 7.00 -7.51 11.42
CA GLY A 210 7.54 -8.20 12.58
C GLY A 210 6.74 -8.00 13.87
N ASP A 211 5.45 -7.73 13.77
CA ASP A 211 4.60 -7.48 14.94
C ASP A 211 4.17 -8.77 15.66
N TRP A 212 4.34 -9.93 15.03
CA TRP A 212 3.79 -11.23 15.48
C TRP A 212 4.45 -11.87 16.71
N GLU A 213 5.65 -11.46 17.12
CA GLU A 213 6.37 -12.12 18.23
C GLU A 213 5.99 -11.56 19.61
N GLN A 214 5.30 -10.42 19.69
CA GLN A 214 4.89 -9.80 20.95
C GLN A 214 3.46 -9.23 20.85
N SER A 215 2.80 -9.08 22.00
CA SER A 215 1.48 -8.45 22.03
C SER A 215 1.56 -6.94 21.79
N ALA A 216 0.41 -6.33 21.49
CA ALA A 216 0.29 -4.88 21.35
C ALA A 216 0.80 -4.11 22.58
N GLU A 217 0.53 -4.63 23.78
CA GLU A 217 0.96 -4.03 25.04
C GLU A 217 2.48 -4.10 25.21
N ALA A 218 3.07 -5.26 24.89
CA ALA A 218 4.52 -5.45 24.99
C ALA A 218 5.27 -4.53 24.01
N TRP A 219 4.79 -4.42 22.78
CA TRP A 219 5.31 -3.47 21.78
C TRP A 219 5.07 -2.00 22.15
N ASN A 220 4.10 -1.73 23.03
CA ASN A 220 3.51 -0.40 23.20
C ASN A 220 3.06 0.18 21.85
N SER A 221 2.30 -0.61 21.06
CA SER A 221 1.81 -0.22 19.72
C SER A 221 1.07 1.11 19.74
N LYS A 222 0.24 1.34 20.77
CA LYS A 222 -0.44 2.63 20.97
C LYS A 222 0.58 3.77 21.09
N GLY A 223 1.59 3.63 21.95
CA GLY A 223 2.63 4.64 22.14
C GLY A 223 3.45 4.90 20.87
N ILE A 224 3.70 3.87 20.04
CA ILE A 224 4.33 4.02 18.74
C ILE A 224 3.46 4.89 17.82
N VAL A 225 2.17 4.55 17.67
CA VAL A 225 1.24 5.34 16.84
C VAL A 225 1.12 6.78 17.35
N ASP A 226 1.06 6.96 18.66
CA ASP A 226 0.99 8.28 19.30
C ASP A 226 2.25 9.11 19.01
N LEU A 227 3.45 8.50 19.12
CA LEU A 227 4.72 9.13 18.75
C LEU A 227 4.70 9.58 17.29
N LEU A 228 4.31 8.70 16.38
CA LEU A 228 4.31 9.00 14.95
C LEU A 228 3.36 10.16 14.60
N ARG A 229 2.14 10.12 15.15
CA ARG A 229 1.09 11.12 14.90
C ARG A 229 1.29 12.43 15.66
N SER A 230 2.16 12.47 16.67
CA SER A 230 2.48 13.72 17.37
C SER A 230 3.16 14.75 16.46
N ASP A 231 4.09 14.32 15.62
CA ASP A 231 4.85 15.17 14.68
C ASP A 231 4.25 15.19 13.26
N ASN A 232 3.58 14.11 12.85
CA ASN A 232 2.88 14.00 11.57
C ASN A 232 1.48 13.39 11.75
N LYS A 233 0.48 14.23 12.05
CA LYS A 233 -0.91 13.81 12.24
C LYS A 233 -1.52 13.06 11.05
N ASN A 234 -0.97 13.24 9.85
CA ASN A 234 -1.50 12.65 8.61
C ASN A 234 -0.78 11.36 8.19
N VAL A 235 0.20 10.89 8.95
CA VAL A 235 0.90 9.63 8.63
C VAL A 235 -0.09 8.46 8.65
N ILE A 236 0.03 7.56 7.67
CA ILE A 236 -0.77 6.33 7.60
C ILE A 236 0.10 5.13 7.98
N ILE A 237 -0.51 4.13 8.60
CA ILE A 237 0.20 2.98 9.17
C ILE A 237 -0.47 1.70 8.64
N ASN A 238 0.30 0.70 8.23
CA ASN A 238 -0.27 -0.58 7.79
C ASN A 238 -0.85 -1.40 8.97
N SER A 239 -1.52 -2.51 8.67
CA SER A 239 -2.16 -3.39 9.67
C SER A 239 -1.18 -4.11 10.62
N ARG A 240 0.11 -4.20 10.27
CA ARG A 240 1.14 -4.96 11.01
C ARG A 240 1.68 -4.18 12.21
N ILE A 241 0.77 -3.73 13.07
CA ILE A 241 1.07 -3.06 14.34
C ILE A 241 0.07 -3.50 15.42
N GLN A 242 -0.32 -4.78 15.41
CA GLN A 242 -1.22 -5.40 16.39
C GLN A 242 -2.55 -4.64 16.59
N GLY A 243 -3.25 -4.31 15.51
CA GLY A 243 -4.59 -3.71 15.56
C GLY A 243 -4.65 -2.18 15.57
N TYR A 244 -3.51 -1.49 15.46
CA TYR A 244 -3.43 -0.02 15.41
C TYR A 244 -3.23 0.54 13.98
N GLY A 245 -3.43 -0.30 12.96
CA GLY A 245 -3.24 0.05 11.55
C GLY A 245 -4.43 0.75 10.89
N ASP A 246 -4.17 1.38 9.75
CA ASP A 246 -5.15 2.15 8.97
C ASP A 246 -5.72 1.38 7.78
N TYR A 247 -4.97 0.41 7.24
CA TYR A 247 -5.30 -0.39 6.05
C TYR A 247 -4.75 -1.82 6.14
N ALA A 248 -5.40 -2.78 5.47
CA ALA A 248 -4.95 -4.16 5.38
C ALA A 248 -3.80 -4.36 4.38
N THR A 249 -2.92 -5.32 4.67
CA THR A 249 -1.77 -5.68 3.81
C THR A 249 -1.76 -7.17 3.46
N PRO A 250 -2.62 -7.65 2.54
CA PRO A 250 -2.37 -8.95 1.90
C PRO A 250 -0.97 -8.95 1.27
N GLU A 251 -0.26 -10.07 1.39
CA GLU A 251 1.13 -10.19 0.96
C GLU A 251 1.31 -11.43 0.10
N GLN A 252 1.84 -11.27 -1.12
CA GLN A 252 2.03 -12.31 -2.16
C GLN A 252 0.75 -13.00 -2.66
N GLY A 253 -0.19 -13.31 -1.78
CA GLY A 253 -1.49 -13.88 -2.09
C GLY A 253 -2.42 -12.82 -2.69
N VAL A 254 -2.50 -12.79 -4.02
CA VAL A 254 -3.46 -11.96 -4.75
C VAL A 254 -4.88 -12.27 -4.25
N PRO A 255 -5.64 -11.29 -3.72
CA PRO A 255 -6.98 -11.56 -3.20
C PRO A 255 -7.89 -12.12 -4.29
N VAL A 256 -8.56 -13.25 -4.00
CA VAL A 256 -9.60 -13.81 -4.88
C VAL A 256 -10.92 -13.04 -4.71
N VAL A 257 -11.17 -12.54 -3.51
CA VAL A 257 -12.30 -11.70 -3.14
C VAL A 257 -11.78 -10.41 -2.51
N ARG A 258 -12.57 -9.34 -2.60
CA ARG A 258 -12.21 -8.04 -2.03
C ARG A 258 -11.97 -8.19 -0.51
N PRO A 259 -10.82 -7.73 0.02
CA PRO A 259 -10.60 -7.64 1.46
C PRO A 259 -11.69 -6.83 2.19
N GLU A 260 -11.98 -7.21 3.43
CA GLU A 260 -13.03 -6.56 4.24
C GLU A 260 -12.72 -5.09 4.53
N ASP A 261 -11.44 -4.77 4.77
CA ASP A 261 -11.01 -3.41 5.02
C ASP A 261 -11.27 -2.50 3.82
N LYS A 262 -11.79 -1.29 4.11
CA LYS A 262 -12.06 -0.26 3.10
C LYS A 262 -10.81 0.10 2.30
N TYR A 263 -9.68 0.23 3.00
CA TYR A 263 -8.37 0.53 2.44
C TYR A 263 -7.49 -0.72 2.59
N TRP A 264 -6.84 -1.11 1.51
CA TRP A 264 -5.94 -2.25 1.52
C TRP A 264 -4.91 -2.12 0.39
N GLU A 265 -3.79 -2.79 0.56
CA GLU A 265 -2.68 -2.80 -0.39
C GLU A 265 -2.09 -4.20 -0.47
N LEU A 266 -2.00 -4.75 -1.68
CA LEU A 266 -1.23 -5.95 -1.94
C LEU A 266 0.23 -5.57 -2.11
N CYS A 267 1.12 -6.10 -1.27
CA CYS A 267 2.55 -6.10 -1.56
C CYS A 267 2.95 -7.38 -2.30
N MET A 268 3.75 -7.24 -3.36
CA MET A 268 4.13 -8.36 -4.23
C MET A 268 5.53 -8.16 -4.82
N THR A 269 6.28 -9.24 -4.92
CA THR A 269 7.61 -9.29 -5.56
C THR A 269 7.51 -9.51 -7.06
N MET A 270 8.49 -8.99 -7.81
CA MET A 270 8.60 -9.26 -9.24
C MET A 270 9.03 -10.69 -9.54
N ASN A 271 9.93 -11.26 -8.73
CA ASN A 271 10.35 -12.66 -8.74
C ASN A 271 9.90 -13.35 -7.44
N ASP A 272 10.62 -14.34 -6.93
CA ASP A 272 10.25 -15.08 -5.72
C ASP A 272 10.88 -14.50 -4.42
N SER A 273 11.59 -13.38 -4.53
CA SER A 273 12.38 -12.78 -3.44
C SER A 273 12.08 -11.28 -3.26
N TRP A 274 12.11 -10.79 -2.01
CA TRP A 274 12.06 -9.35 -1.72
C TRP A 274 13.43 -8.72 -1.92
N GLY A 275 14.44 -9.19 -1.17
CA GLY A 275 15.82 -8.78 -1.41
C GLY A 275 16.37 -9.36 -2.72
N TYR A 276 17.38 -8.69 -3.30
CA TYR A 276 18.10 -9.22 -4.45
C TYR A 276 18.73 -10.59 -4.12
N GLN A 277 18.43 -11.61 -4.94
CA GLN A 277 19.05 -12.93 -4.87
C GLN A 277 19.68 -13.29 -6.22
N HIS A 278 20.95 -13.72 -6.22
CA HIS A 278 21.74 -13.93 -7.44
C HIS A 278 21.16 -14.98 -8.39
N THR A 279 20.45 -15.96 -7.84
CA THR A 279 19.93 -17.12 -8.57
C THR A 279 18.44 -17.03 -8.84
N ASP A 280 17.74 -16.05 -8.26
CA ASP A 280 16.31 -15.89 -8.47
C ASP A 280 16.03 -15.14 -9.77
N SER A 281 15.81 -15.93 -10.81
CA SER A 281 15.48 -15.48 -12.16
C SER A 281 14.01 -15.73 -12.52
N ASN A 282 13.17 -16.15 -11.57
CA ASN A 282 11.76 -16.47 -11.82
C ASN A 282 10.90 -15.19 -11.85
N TYR A 283 11.24 -14.27 -12.74
CA TYR A 283 10.52 -13.01 -12.90
C TYR A 283 9.14 -13.24 -13.53
N LYS A 284 8.11 -12.73 -12.85
CA LYS A 284 6.77 -12.58 -13.40
C LYS A 284 6.84 -11.62 -14.59
N SER A 285 6.15 -11.96 -15.68
CA SER A 285 6.09 -11.07 -16.85
C SER A 285 5.35 -9.76 -16.51
N PRO A 286 5.61 -8.66 -17.23
CA PRO A 286 4.85 -7.42 -17.07
C PRO A 286 3.33 -7.62 -17.20
N TYR A 287 2.89 -8.54 -18.06
CA TYR A 287 1.48 -8.89 -18.22
C TYR A 287 0.86 -9.45 -16.93
N ILE A 288 1.54 -10.39 -16.27
CA ILE A 288 1.07 -10.98 -15.00
C ILE A 288 0.95 -9.89 -13.94
N LEU A 289 1.97 -9.06 -13.80
CA LEU A 289 2.03 -7.99 -12.81
C LEU A 289 0.97 -6.90 -13.09
N LEU A 290 0.78 -6.49 -14.34
CA LEU A 290 -0.27 -5.53 -14.73
C LEU A 290 -1.67 -6.11 -14.52
N ARG A 291 -1.86 -7.41 -14.77
CA ARG A 291 -3.14 -8.08 -14.48
C ARG A 291 -3.44 -8.03 -12.99
N THR A 292 -2.47 -8.38 -12.14
CA THR A 292 -2.60 -8.27 -10.68
C THR A 292 -2.87 -6.83 -10.23
N PHE A 293 -2.24 -5.85 -10.88
CA PHE A 293 -2.54 -4.45 -10.62
C PHE A 293 -4.01 -4.13 -10.93
N VAL A 294 -4.52 -4.57 -12.08
CA VAL A 294 -5.93 -4.40 -12.48
C VAL A 294 -6.89 -5.16 -11.56
N ASP A 295 -6.54 -6.35 -11.06
CA ASP A 295 -7.28 -7.04 -10.00
C ASP A 295 -7.45 -6.12 -8.79
N CYS A 296 -6.34 -5.54 -8.30
CA CYS A 296 -6.35 -4.61 -7.17
C CYS A 296 -7.23 -3.39 -7.43
N LEU A 297 -7.11 -2.76 -8.60
CA LEU A 297 -7.95 -1.63 -9.00
C LEU A 297 -9.44 -2.00 -8.97
N SER A 298 -9.80 -3.15 -9.52
CA SER A 298 -11.19 -3.61 -9.62
C SER A 298 -11.83 -3.87 -8.26
N MET A 299 -11.01 -4.32 -7.31
CA MET A 299 -11.37 -4.51 -5.91
C MET A 299 -11.08 -3.28 -5.05
N GLY A 300 -10.71 -2.14 -5.65
CA GLY A 300 -10.54 -0.85 -5.00
C GLY A 300 -9.35 -0.73 -4.06
N GLY A 301 -8.34 -1.58 -4.18
CA GLY A 301 -7.08 -1.52 -3.43
C GLY A 301 -5.92 -0.91 -4.21
N ASN A 302 -4.75 -0.98 -3.58
CA ASN A 302 -3.48 -0.59 -4.17
C ASN A 302 -2.58 -1.81 -4.43
N LEU A 303 -1.63 -1.65 -5.35
CA LEU A 303 -0.50 -2.55 -5.52
C LEU A 303 0.79 -1.83 -5.08
N LEU A 304 1.54 -2.45 -4.18
CA LEU A 304 2.89 -2.09 -3.80
C LEU A 304 3.85 -3.12 -4.41
N LEU A 305 4.42 -2.79 -5.56
CA LEU A 305 5.29 -3.68 -6.34
C LEU A 305 6.74 -3.51 -5.90
N ASP A 306 7.40 -4.60 -5.53
CA ASP A 306 8.74 -4.56 -4.98
C ASP A 306 9.86 -4.56 -6.02
N ILE A 307 10.95 -3.88 -5.69
CA ILE A 307 12.26 -4.02 -6.30
C ILE A 307 13.29 -4.41 -5.24
N GLY A 308 14.24 -5.24 -5.63
CA GLY A 308 15.40 -5.65 -4.84
C GLY A 308 16.70 -5.17 -5.52
N PRO A 309 17.25 -4.00 -5.14
CA PRO A 309 18.52 -3.51 -5.66
C PRO A 309 19.71 -4.38 -5.22
N LYS A 310 20.78 -4.39 -6.03
CA LYS A 310 22.05 -5.05 -5.72
C LYS A 310 22.81 -4.32 -4.62
N GLU A 311 23.83 -4.93 -4.04
CA GLU A 311 24.65 -4.38 -2.96
C GLU A 311 25.39 -3.08 -3.31
N ASP A 312 25.67 -2.88 -4.61
CA ASP A 312 26.23 -1.63 -5.11
C ASP A 312 25.17 -0.54 -5.33
N GLY A 313 23.88 -0.84 -5.20
CA GLY A 313 22.77 0.09 -5.40
C GLY A 313 22.26 0.18 -6.84
N SER A 314 22.75 -0.63 -7.77
CA SER A 314 22.14 -0.78 -9.09
C SER A 314 20.87 -1.64 -9.02
N ILE A 315 19.86 -1.29 -9.81
CA ILE A 315 18.61 -2.07 -9.93
C ILE A 315 18.81 -3.11 -11.04
N PRO A 316 18.45 -4.40 -10.85
CA PRO A 316 18.49 -5.40 -11.91
C PRO A 316 17.73 -4.99 -13.17
N GLU A 317 18.25 -5.36 -14.35
CA GLU A 317 17.69 -4.93 -15.64
C GLU A 317 16.28 -5.45 -15.87
N GLU A 318 15.97 -6.65 -15.36
CA GLU A 318 14.65 -7.27 -15.39
C GLU A 318 13.62 -6.41 -14.65
N GLN A 319 13.99 -5.90 -13.47
CA GLN A 319 13.13 -5.02 -12.66
C GLN A 319 12.94 -3.67 -13.36
N ILE A 320 14.00 -3.11 -13.97
CA ILE A 320 13.91 -1.88 -14.77
C ILE A 320 12.95 -2.08 -15.96
N ALA A 321 13.05 -3.21 -16.68
CA ALA A 321 12.20 -3.51 -17.83
C ALA A 321 10.72 -3.60 -17.43
N VAL A 322 10.42 -4.25 -16.31
CA VAL A 322 9.06 -4.31 -15.74
C VAL A 322 8.55 -2.89 -15.43
N LEU A 323 9.33 -2.07 -14.72
CA LEU A 323 8.89 -0.72 -14.34
C LEU A 323 8.70 0.20 -15.55
N LYS A 324 9.51 0.06 -16.61
CA LYS A 324 9.32 0.78 -17.87
C LYS A 324 8.06 0.35 -18.60
N GLU A 325 7.73 -0.94 -18.60
CA GLU A 325 6.50 -1.43 -19.20
C GLU A 325 5.25 -0.98 -18.40
N PHE A 326 5.35 -0.96 -17.07
CA PHE A 326 4.35 -0.29 -16.23
C PHE A 326 4.23 1.18 -16.62
N GLY A 327 5.34 1.90 -16.79
CA GLY A 327 5.33 3.32 -17.19
C GLY A 327 4.65 3.56 -18.54
N ARG A 328 4.93 2.72 -19.55
CA ARG A 328 4.27 2.75 -20.85
C ARG A 328 2.75 2.60 -20.69
N TRP A 329 2.32 1.58 -19.93
CA TRP A 329 0.91 1.26 -19.77
C TRP A 329 0.16 2.27 -18.89
N THR A 330 0.72 2.65 -17.74
CA THR A 330 0.09 3.59 -16.79
C THR A 330 -0.03 4.99 -17.38
N LYS A 331 0.98 5.46 -18.13
CA LYS A 331 0.91 6.75 -18.82
C LYS A 331 -0.24 6.80 -19.82
N LYS A 332 -0.44 5.72 -20.59
CA LYS A 332 -1.52 5.60 -21.57
C LYS A 332 -2.89 5.52 -20.90
N HIS A 333 -3.02 4.78 -19.79
CA HIS A 333 -4.31 4.48 -19.17
C HIS A 333 -4.62 5.23 -17.86
N LYS A 334 -3.87 6.30 -17.56
CA LYS A 334 -3.92 7.02 -16.27
C LYS A 334 -5.31 7.41 -15.78
N GLU A 335 -6.24 7.76 -16.67
CA GLU A 335 -7.60 8.20 -16.31
C GLU A 335 -8.47 7.05 -15.76
N ALA A 336 -8.16 5.81 -16.10
CA ALA A 336 -8.83 4.63 -15.59
C ALA A 336 -8.21 4.13 -14.26
N ILE A 337 -6.97 4.51 -13.98
CA ILE A 337 -6.19 4.03 -12.83
C ILE A 337 -6.42 4.93 -11.63
N TYR A 338 -5.95 6.18 -11.71
CA TYR A 338 -5.91 7.08 -10.55
C TYR A 338 -7.27 7.72 -10.30
N GLU A 339 -7.54 8.07 -9.05
CA GLU A 339 -8.81 8.69 -8.62
C GLU A 339 -10.07 7.88 -8.98
N THR A 340 -9.90 6.57 -9.19
CA THR A 340 -10.99 5.63 -9.42
C THR A 340 -11.34 4.83 -8.17
N ARG A 341 -12.52 4.23 -8.19
CA ARG A 341 -12.99 3.26 -7.19
C ARG A 341 -13.30 1.93 -7.85
N ALA A 342 -13.50 0.91 -7.01
CA ALA A 342 -14.01 -0.40 -7.44
C ALA A 342 -15.23 -0.23 -8.35
N GLY A 343 -15.29 -1.02 -9.42
CA GLY A 343 -16.32 -0.92 -10.43
C GLY A 343 -17.59 -1.68 -10.07
N ILE A 344 -18.15 -2.36 -11.07
CA ILE A 344 -19.42 -3.08 -10.96
C ILE A 344 -19.20 -4.57 -10.65
N PRO A 345 -20.21 -5.25 -10.06
CA PRO A 345 -20.14 -6.69 -9.81
C PRO A 345 -19.92 -7.52 -11.08
N THR A 346 -19.26 -8.68 -10.94
CA THR A 346 -18.83 -9.55 -12.03
C THR A 346 -19.97 -10.16 -12.86
N GLU A 347 -21.18 -10.24 -12.30
CA GLU A 347 -22.38 -10.66 -13.04
C GLU A 347 -22.80 -9.67 -14.13
N HIS A 348 -22.38 -8.40 -14.04
CA HIS A 348 -22.65 -7.38 -15.07
C HIS A 348 -21.58 -7.36 -16.17
N PHE A 349 -20.36 -7.75 -15.83
CA PHE A 349 -19.24 -7.81 -16.75
C PHE A 349 -18.25 -8.88 -16.27
N GLN A 350 -17.97 -9.86 -17.12
CA GLN A 350 -17.03 -10.95 -16.81
C GLN A 350 -15.58 -10.48 -16.99
N GLY A 351 -15.14 -9.61 -16.09
CA GLY A 351 -13.80 -9.05 -16.08
C GLY A 351 -13.67 -7.95 -15.05
N TYR A 352 -12.62 -7.14 -15.20
CA TYR A 352 -12.27 -6.12 -14.24
C TYR A 352 -12.86 -4.79 -14.63
N THR A 353 -13.35 -4.05 -13.63
CA THR A 353 -13.93 -2.72 -13.86
C THR A 353 -13.55 -1.73 -12.77
N THR A 354 -13.45 -0.45 -13.13
CA THR A 354 -13.39 0.66 -12.18
C THR A 354 -14.41 1.73 -12.56
N LEU A 355 -14.74 2.60 -11.61
CA LEU A 355 -15.56 3.79 -11.84
C LEU A 355 -14.74 5.03 -11.52
N ASN A 356 -14.93 6.10 -12.30
CA ASN A 356 -14.42 7.42 -11.91
C ASN A 356 -15.14 7.93 -10.64
N LYS A 357 -14.63 9.04 -10.07
CA LYS A 357 -15.19 9.65 -8.85
C LYS A 357 -16.68 10.01 -8.97
N ALA A 358 -17.13 10.53 -10.12
CA ALA A 358 -18.53 10.87 -10.34
C ALA A 358 -19.43 9.62 -10.53
N GLY A 359 -18.86 8.49 -10.96
CA GLY A 359 -19.57 7.26 -11.25
C GLY A 359 -20.27 7.23 -12.61
N ASP A 360 -20.01 8.21 -13.48
CA ASP A 360 -20.60 8.33 -14.82
C ASP A 360 -19.67 7.82 -15.94
N ILE A 361 -18.45 7.41 -15.61
CA ILE A 361 -17.56 6.67 -16.52
C ILE A 361 -17.24 5.31 -15.90
N LEU A 362 -17.64 4.26 -16.61
CA LEU A 362 -17.27 2.88 -16.32
C LEU A 362 -16.06 2.49 -17.17
N TYR A 363 -14.98 2.06 -16.53
CA TYR A 363 -13.81 1.52 -17.19
C TYR A 363 -13.87 0.00 -17.20
N LEU A 364 -13.62 -0.61 -18.37
CA LEU A 364 -13.56 -2.06 -18.57
C LEU A 364 -12.13 -2.43 -18.95
N TYR A 365 -11.50 -3.36 -18.23
CA TYR A 365 -10.15 -3.83 -18.53
C TYR A 365 -10.24 -5.20 -19.18
N LEU A 366 -9.55 -5.33 -20.32
CA LEU A 366 -9.53 -6.53 -21.15
C LEU A 366 -8.09 -7.10 -21.14
N PRO A 367 -7.76 -7.96 -20.17
CA PRO A 367 -6.50 -8.71 -20.14
C PRO A 367 -6.61 -9.93 -21.06
N TYR A 368 -7.17 -9.74 -22.24
CA TYR A 368 -7.37 -10.75 -23.26
C TYR A 368 -7.75 -10.05 -24.56
N LYS A 369 -7.58 -10.76 -25.67
CA LYS A 369 -8.11 -10.35 -26.97
C LYS A 369 -9.56 -10.84 -27.07
N PRO A 370 -10.57 -9.96 -27.16
CA PRO A 370 -11.96 -10.39 -27.26
C PRO A 370 -12.21 -11.26 -28.50
N ASN A 371 -12.94 -12.36 -28.33
CA ASN A 371 -13.46 -13.18 -29.43
C ASN A 371 -14.91 -12.78 -29.71
N GLY A 372 -15.08 -11.72 -30.49
CA GLY A 372 -16.39 -11.06 -30.72
C GLY A 372 -16.61 -9.84 -29.83
N PRO A 373 -17.83 -9.28 -29.83
CA PRO A 373 -18.15 -8.07 -29.08
C PRO A 373 -18.10 -8.29 -27.57
N VAL A 374 -17.65 -7.29 -26.83
CA VAL A 374 -17.60 -7.27 -25.37
C VAL A 374 -18.99 -6.95 -24.81
N GLU A 375 -19.52 -7.79 -23.93
CA GLU A 375 -20.87 -7.63 -23.36
C GLU A 375 -20.86 -6.97 -21.98
N VAL A 376 -21.75 -6.00 -21.75
CA VAL A 376 -22.09 -5.45 -20.43
C VAL A 376 -23.59 -5.59 -20.18
N LYS A 377 -23.97 -6.19 -19.05
CA LYS A 377 -25.36 -6.54 -18.70
C LYS A 377 -25.94 -5.60 -17.65
N GLY A 378 -27.24 -5.39 -17.71
CA GLY A 378 -27.98 -4.71 -16.64
C GLY A 378 -27.73 -3.19 -16.56
N LEU A 379 -27.06 -2.59 -17.54
CA LEU A 379 -26.80 -1.15 -17.55
C LEU A 379 -28.09 -0.38 -17.89
N MET A 380 -28.64 0.36 -16.92
CA MET A 380 -29.87 1.13 -17.12
C MET A 380 -29.65 2.50 -17.75
N ASN A 381 -28.42 3.01 -17.65
CA ASN A 381 -28.05 4.31 -18.20
C ASN A 381 -28.08 4.31 -19.73
N LYS A 382 -28.33 5.49 -20.31
CA LYS A 382 -27.99 5.73 -21.71
C LYS A 382 -26.46 5.81 -21.83
N VAL A 383 -25.90 5.06 -22.77
CA VAL A 383 -24.50 5.21 -23.18
C VAL A 383 -24.38 6.43 -24.09
N ASN A 384 -23.52 7.36 -23.71
CA ASN A 384 -23.22 8.56 -24.51
C ASN A 384 -22.08 8.32 -25.50
N ARG A 385 -21.02 7.62 -25.06
CA ARG A 385 -19.89 7.21 -25.92
C ARG A 385 -19.07 6.09 -25.30
N ILE A 386 -18.34 5.37 -26.14
CA ILE A 386 -17.35 4.37 -25.74
C ILE A 386 -16.05 4.62 -26.50
N TRP A 387 -14.91 4.59 -25.81
CA TRP A 387 -13.59 4.75 -26.43
C TRP A 387 -12.55 3.85 -25.78
N VAL A 388 -11.46 3.58 -26.51
CA VAL A 388 -10.25 2.99 -25.92
C VAL A 388 -9.46 4.08 -25.23
N VAL A 389 -9.21 3.90 -23.93
CA VAL A 389 -8.45 4.84 -23.11
C VAL A 389 -7.02 4.99 -23.65
N GLY A 390 -6.54 6.23 -23.72
CA GLY A 390 -5.16 6.56 -24.11
C GLY A 390 -4.96 6.84 -25.59
N ASN A 391 -5.55 6.07 -26.50
CA ASN A 391 -5.53 6.40 -27.94
C ASN A 391 -6.81 7.13 -28.42
N GLY A 392 -7.88 7.11 -27.63
CA GLY A 392 -9.12 7.83 -27.90
C GLY A 392 -9.97 7.26 -29.04
N ALA A 393 -9.66 6.05 -29.53
CA ALA A 393 -10.41 5.43 -30.61
C ALA A 393 -11.86 5.18 -30.18
N MET A 394 -12.81 5.78 -30.88
CA MET A 394 -14.24 5.63 -30.64
C MET A 394 -14.71 4.24 -31.08
N LEU A 395 -15.52 3.59 -30.25
CA LEU A 395 -16.01 2.25 -30.49
C LEU A 395 -17.49 2.24 -30.83
N ASN A 396 -17.85 1.41 -31.80
CA ASN A 396 -19.25 1.11 -32.10
C ASN A 396 -19.81 0.18 -31.02
N TYR A 397 -21.08 0.36 -30.73
CA TYR A 397 -21.81 -0.53 -29.84
C TYR A 397 -23.25 -0.70 -30.31
N LYS A 398 -23.86 -1.79 -29.85
CA LYS A 398 -25.29 -2.07 -30.05
C LYS A 398 -25.90 -2.51 -28.73
N VAL A 399 -27.17 -2.20 -28.54
CA VAL A 399 -27.95 -2.72 -27.41
C VAL A 399 -28.95 -3.72 -27.96
N TYR A 400 -28.87 -4.96 -27.50
CA TYR A 400 -29.81 -6.03 -27.85
C TYR A 400 -30.65 -6.43 -26.64
N ASN A 401 -31.70 -7.22 -26.86
CA ASN A 401 -32.58 -7.75 -25.80
C ASN A 401 -33.32 -6.67 -24.98
N LYS A 402 -33.47 -5.45 -25.52
CA LYS A 402 -34.31 -4.40 -24.92
C LYS A 402 -35.69 -4.41 -25.56
N ASN A 403 -36.71 -4.69 -24.76
CA ASN A 403 -38.11 -4.56 -25.16
C ASN A 403 -38.63 -3.15 -24.79
N TYR A 404 -39.43 -2.52 -25.66
CA TYR A 404 -39.95 -1.17 -25.39
C TYR A 404 -40.97 -1.14 -24.24
N TRP A 405 -41.60 -2.28 -23.95
CA TRP A 405 -42.71 -2.40 -23.03
C TRP A 405 -42.34 -2.76 -21.58
N ASN A 406 -41.07 -3.10 -21.29
CA ASN A 406 -40.64 -3.41 -19.92
C ASN A 406 -39.44 -2.56 -19.47
N SER A 407 -39.24 -2.50 -18.16
CA SER A 407 -38.17 -1.73 -17.54
C SER A 407 -36.80 -2.44 -17.53
N VAL A 408 -36.75 -3.73 -17.91
CA VAL A 408 -35.51 -4.50 -17.99
C VAL A 408 -34.60 -3.90 -19.06
N PRO A 409 -33.35 -3.52 -18.75
CA PRO A 409 -32.43 -2.98 -19.74
C PRO A 409 -31.98 -4.07 -20.72
N GLY A 410 -31.60 -3.66 -21.92
CA GLY A 410 -30.92 -4.56 -22.86
C GLY A 410 -29.46 -4.81 -22.45
N ASN A 411 -28.80 -5.68 -23.20
CA ASN A 411 -27.38 -5.94 -23.05
C ASN A 411 -26.59 -5.10 -24.06
N LEU A 412 -25.56 -4.42 -23.57
CA LEU A 412 -24.64 -3.61 -24.38
C LEU A 412 -23.56 -4.53 -24.97
N TYR A 413 -23.34 -4.46 -26.27
CA TYR A 413 -22.28 -5.17 -26.99
C TYR A 413 -21.36 -4.16 -27.68
N ILE A 414 -20.07 -4.25 -27.41
CA ILE A 414 -19.05 -3.29 -27.84
C ILE A 414 -18.08 -3.98 -28.80
N ASP A 415 -17.92 -3.45 -30.01
CA ASP A 415 -16.94 -3.96 -30.96
C ASP A 415 -15.55 -3.38 -30.63
N VAL A 416 -14.54 -4.23 -30.43
CA VAL A 416 -13.17 -3.82 -30.09
C VAL A 416 -12.18 -4.28 -31.17
N PRO A 417 -11.93 -3.47 -32.22
CA PRO A 417 -11.03 -3.85 -33.30
C PRO A 417 -9.61 -4.15 -32.82
N GLN A 418 -8.95 -5.15 -33.42
CA GLN A 418 -7.62 -5.59 -32.98
C GLN A 418 -6.56 -4.47 -33.04
N GLN A 419 -6.65 -3.58 -34.04
CA GLN A 419 -5.68 -2.51 -34.27
C GLN A 419 -5.69 -1.40 -33.21
N VAL A 420 -6.73 -1.33 -32.37
CA VAL A 420 -6.80 -0.32 -31.30
C VAL A 420 -6.47 -0.89 -29.92
N GLN A 421 -6.25 -2.21 -29.82
CA GLN A 421 -5.96 -2.89 -28.57
C GLN A 421 -4.54 -2.60 -28.08
N ASP A 422 -4.34 -2.61 -26.76
CA ASP A 422 -3.02 -2.58 -26.14
C ASP A 422 -2.39 -3.97 -26.12
N GLU A 423 -1.06 -4.04 -26.23
CA GLU A 423 -0.31 -5.30 -26.19
C GLU A 423 -0.45 -6.04 -24.86
N GLN A 424 -0.62 -5.30 -23.75
CA GLN A 424 -0.84 -5.86 -22.43
C GLN A 424 -2.34 -5.99 -22.14
N ILE A 425 -2.94 -4.89 -21.67
CA ILE A 425 -4.34 -4.83 -21.22
C ILE A 425 -4.99 -3.63 -21.89
N THR A 426 -6.02 -3.90 -22.68
CA THR A 426 -6.83 -2.84 -23.31
C THR A 426 -7.82 -2.30 -22.28
N VAL A 427 -7.96 -0.98 -22.19
CA VAL A 427 -8.94 -0.35 -21.30
C VAL A 427 -9.96 0.42 -22.12
N LEU A 428 -11.24 0.11 -21.91
CA LEU A 428 -12.36 0.83 -22.51
C LEU A 428 -12.96 1.77 -21.48
N ALA A 429 -13.41 2.94 -21.91
CA ALA A 429 -14.21 3.84 -21.11
C ALA A 429 -15.60 3.97 -21.71
N VAL A 430 -16.63 3.82 -20.88
CA VAL A 430 -18.05 3.92 -21.23
C VAL A 430 -18.62 5.12 -20.49
N LEU A 431 -18.85 6.22 -21.20
CA LEU A 431 -19.48 7.42 -20.65
C LEU A 431 -21.00 7.24 -20.64
N LEU A 432 -21.58 7.47 -19.47
CA LEU A 432 -23.00 7.34 -19.19
C LEU A 432 -23.67 8.73 -19.15
N ASP A 433 -25.00 8.75 -19.13
CA ASP A 433 -25.82 9.95 -18.95
C ASP A 433 -25.93 10.44 -17.49
N GLY A 434 -25.17 9.84 -16.59
CA GLY A 434 -25.09 10.17 -15.17
C GLY A 434 -24.47 9.02 -14.38
N PRO A 435 -24.48 9.08 -13.03
CA PRO A 435 -23.99 8.00 -12.20
C PRO A 435 -24.62 6.66 -12.56
N ILE A 436 -23.81 5.60 -12.52
CA ILE A 436 -24.19 4.26 -12.96
C ILE A 436 -25.38 3.71 -12.17
N LYS A 437 -26.32 3.11 -12.90
CA LYS A 437 -27.54 2.46 -12.42
C LYS A 437 -27.59 1.06 -13.01
N LEU A 438 -27.65 0.06 -12.15
CA LEU A 438 -27.60 -1.34 -12.52
C LEU A 438 -28.90 -2.06 -12.15
N TYR A 439 -29.41 -2.83 -13.09
CA TYR A 439 -30.50 -3.78 -12.88
C TYR A 439 -29.95 -5.13 -12.40
N ARG A 440 -30.32 -5.58 -11.19
CA ARG A 440 -29.93 -6.88 -10.60
C ARG A 440 -31.13 -7.82 -10.36
N GLY A 441 -32.16 -7.74 -11.22
CA GLY A 441 -33.32 -8.62 -11.12
C GLY A 441 -33.13 -9.97 -11.82
N VAL A 442 -34.00 -10.93 -11.51
CA VAL A 442 -33.99 -12.31 -12.05
C VAL A 442 -34.65 -12.44 -13.43
N GLY A 443 -34.96 -11.31 -14.08
CA GLY A 443 -35.88 -11.26 -15.22
C GLY A 443 -37.33 -11.08 -14.78
N GLN A 444 -38.26 -11.12 -15.74
CA GLN A 444 -39.70 -11.09 -15.47
C GLN A 444 -40.36 -12.27 -16.17
N VAL A 445 -41.18 -13.03 -15.42
CA VAL A 445 -42.12 -14.00 -16.01
C VAL A 445 -43.12 -13.19 -16.84
N GLN A 446 -43.29 -13.59 -18.09
CA GLN A 446 -44.21 -12.93 -19.01
C GLN A 446 -45.53 -13.68 -18.98
N ASP A 447 -46.59 -13.00 -18.54
CA ASP A 447 -47.96 -13.41 -18.86
C ASP A 447 -48.35 -12.69 -20.15
N ASN A 448 -48.45 -13.43 -21.25
CA ASN A 448 -48.97 -12.90 -22.50
C ASN A 448 -50.48 -12.63 -22.32
N ASN A 449 -50.86 -11.38 -22.09
CA ASN A 449 -52.23 -10.90 -22.29
C ASN A 449 -52.31 -10.03 -23.53
#